data_AF-L9L1E2-F1
#
_entry.id   AF-L9L1E2-F1
#
_cell.length_a   1.000
_cell.length_b   1.000
_cell.length_c   1.000
_cell.angle_alpha   90.00
_cell.angle_beta   90.00
_cell.angle_gamma   90.00
#
_symmetry.space_group_name_H-M   'P 1'
#
loop_
_entity.id
_entity.type
_entity.pdbx_description
1 polymer ?
#
loop_
_entity_poly.entity_id
_entity_poly.type
_entity_poly.pdbx_seq_one_letter_code
_entity_poly.pdbx_strand_id
1 'polypeptide(L)'
;MFNIRNIEKTLVTRTQRTRSASDGELVFEVRLTDLQNDEVTFRKFKIITEDIQGKNCLTNFHGMDLTRDKMCSTVNKWQTMIEAHVNVKTTDGYLLHLFYVGFNKKRNNRIRKTTYAQHQQVHQIRKKMMEIMTQEVQTNDLKEMVNKLIPDSTGKT
;
A
#
# COMPACT_ATOMS: atom_id res chain seq x y z
N MET A 1 -0.07 -10.39 10.93
CA MET A 1 -0.63 -9.31 10.10
C MET A 1 -1.97 -9.73 9.57
N PHE A 2 -2.05 -10.79 8.76
CA PHE A 2 -3.29 -11.24 8.15
C PHE A 2 -3.95 -12.41 8.88
N ASN A 3 -5.28 -12.46 8.84
CA ASN A 3 -6.08 -13.53 9.46
C ASN A 3 -5.97 -14.83 8.66
N ILE A 4 -6.04 -14.74 7.34
CA ILE A 4 -5.87 -15.87 6.42
C ILE A 4 -4.38 -16.01 6.10
N ARG A 5 -3.81 -17.18 6.43
CA ARG A 5 -2.38 -17.47 6.26
C ARG A 5 -2.05 -18.20 4.96
N ASN A 6 -3.01 -18.93 4.42
CA ASN A 6 -2.85 -19.70 3.19
C ASN A 6 -3.53 -18.93 2.07
N ILE A 7 -2.73 -18.46 1.11
CA ILE A 7 -3.22 -17.71 -0.05
C ILE A 7 -3.66 -18.70 -1.11
N GLU A 8 -2.69 -19.29 -1.81
CA GLU A 8 -2.94 -20.21 -2.92
C GLU A 8 -1.80 -21.23 -3.05
N LYS A 9 -1.92 -22.14 -4.01
CA LYS A 9 -0.87 -23.09 -4.39
C LYS A 9 -0.26 -22.63 -5.70
N THR A 10 1.06 -22.63 -5.76
CA THR A 10 1.81 -22.27 -6.95
C THR A 10 2.57 -23.48 -7.47
N LEU A 11 2.60 -23.64 -8.79
CA LEU A 11 3.29 -24.74 -9.44
C LEU A 11 4.72 -24.29 -9.76
N VAL A 12 5.69 -25.14 -9.46
CA VAL A 12 7.10 -24.92 -9.76
C VAL A 12 7.67 -26.15 -10.45
N THR A 13 8.58 -25.95 -11.40
CA THR A 13 9.29 -27.06 -12.05
C THR A 13 10.19 -27.79 -11.05
N ARG A 14 10.21 -29.12 -11.10
CA ARG A 14 11.11 -29.92 -10.25
C ARG A 14 12.57 -29.55 -10.51
N THR A 15 13.38 -29.52 -9.46
CA THR A 15 14.83 -29.29 -9.54
C THR A 15 15.47 -30.19 -10.58
N GLN A 16 16.21 -29.59 -11.51
CA GLN A 16 16.95 -30.30 -12.56
C GLN A 16 18.34 -29.69 -12.70
N ARG A 17 19.36 -30.54 -12.60
CA ARG A 17 20.78 -30.15 -12.69
C ARG A 17 21.10 -29.00 -11.73
N THR A 18 21.59 -27.87 -12.24
CA THR A 18 22.00 -26.69 -11.47
C THR A 18 20.85 -25.74 -11.11
N ARG A 19 19.62 -25.97 -11.57
CA ARG A 19 18.47 -25.10 -11.25
C ARG A 19 17.63 -25.75 -10.17
N SER A 20 17.62 -25.14 -8.99
CA SER A 20 16.78 -25.58 -7.87
C SER A 20 15.39 -24.96 -7.98
N ALA A 21 14.37 -25.73 -7.61
CA ALA A 21 13.00 -25.23 -7.52
C ALA A 21 12.85 -24.09 -6.49
N SER A 22 13.81 -24.00 -5.55
CA SER A 22 13.85 -22.98 -4.50
C SER A 22 14.34 -21.61 -4.97
N ASP A 23 15.01 -21.53 -6.12
CA ASP A 23 15.73 -20.32 -6.55
C ASP A 23 14.80 -19.28 -7.22
N GLY A 24 13.51 -19.59 -7.34
CA GLY A 24 12.52 -18.71 -7.95
C GLY A 24 11.98 -17.69 -6.96
N GLU A 25 12.40 -16.44 -7.07
CA GLU A 25 11.75 -15.32 -6.39
C GLU A 25 10.39 -15.04 -7.05
N LEU A 26 9.31 -15.39 -6.35
CA LEU A 26 7.94 -15.15 -6.81
C LEU A 26 7.30 -14.05 -5.98
N VAL A 27 6.68 -13.08 -6.68
CA VAL A 27 5.86 -12.02 -6.08
C VAL A 27 4.41 -12.28 -6.44
N PHE A 28 3.56 -12.38 -5.42
CA PHE A 28 2.13 -12.60 -5.56
C PHE A 28 1.38 -11.31 -5.26
N GLU A 29 0.40 -10.98 -6.11
CA GLU A 29 -0.51 -9.85 -5.90
C GLU A 29 -1.86 -10.39 -5.43
N VAL A 30 -2.23 -10.07 -4.19
CA VAL A 30 -3.42 -10.60 -3.51
C VAL A 30 -4.29 -9.45 -3.04
N ARG A 31 -5.62 -9.58 -3.13
CA ARG A 31 -6.53 -8.56 -2.59
C ARG A 31 -6.62 -8.66 -1.07
N LEU A 32 -6.86 -7.53 -0.40
CA LEU A 32 -7.02 -7.50 1.05
C LEU A 32 -8.22 -8.34 1.54
N THR A 33 -9.29 -8.41 0.74
CA THR A 33 -10.48 -9.24 1.01
C THR A 33 -10.11 -10.68 1.29
N ASP A 34 -9.16 -11.22 0.53
CA ASP A 34 -8.80 -12.64 0.56
C ASP A 34 -7.83 -12.93 1.71
N LEU A 35 -7.25 -11.89 2.32
CA LEU A 35 -6.31 -11.99 3.44
C LEU A 35 -6.98 -11.72 4.80
N GLN A 36 -7.98 -10.85 4.85
CA GLN A 36 -8.56 -10.33 6.10
C GLN A 36 -10.08 -10.55 6.22
N ASN A 37 -10.78 -10.97 5.14
CA ASN A 37 -12.24 -11.00 5.04
C ASN A 37 -12.93 -9.65 5.26
N ASP A 38 -12.24 -8.54 4.96
CA ASP A 38 -12.79 -7.19 5.06
C ASP A 38 -13.60 -6.78 3.82
N GLU A 39 -14.47 -5.77 3.97
CA GLU A 39 -15.27 -5.20 2.85
C GLU A 39 -14.44 -4.42 1.83
N VAL A 40 -13.19 -4.09 2.15
CA VAL A 40 -12.32 -3.25 1.31
C VAL A 40 -11.67 -4.07 0.19
N THR A 41 -12.30 -4.07 -0.98
CA THR A 41 -11.89 -4.83 -2.17
C THR A 41 -10.78 -4.15 -3.00
N PHE A 42 -10.59 -2.84 -2.82
CA PHE A 42 -9.76 -2.03 -3.71
C PHE A 42 -8.27 -2.01 -3.35
N ARG A 43 -7.86 -2.68 -2.27
CA ARG A 43 -6.45 -2.75 -1.84
C ARG A 43 -5.85 -4.07 -2.25
N LYS A 44 -4.64 -4.00 -2.81
CA LYS A 44 -3.87 -5.15 -3.21
C LYS A 44 -2.52 -5.14 -2.51
N PHE A 45 -2.10 -6.30 -2.06
CA PHE A 45 -0.82 -6.52 -1.39
C PHE A 45 0.06 -7.34 -2.31
N LYS A 46 1.30 -6.89 -2.47
CA LYS A 46 2.38 -7.63 -3.12
C LYS A 46 3.18 -8.32 -2.02
N ILE A 47 3.27 -9.64 -2.12
CA ILE A 47 3.93 -10.49 -1.14
C ILE A 47 5.00 -11.29 -1.87
N ILE A 48 6.25 -11.20 -1.42
CA ILE A 48 7.40 -11.89 -2.01
C ILE A 48 7.69 -13.17 -1.23
N THR A 49 8.11 -14.23 -1.91
CA THR A 49 8.59 -15.45 -1.27
C THR A 49 10.04 -15.26 -0.82
N GLU A 50 10.32 -15.51 0.46
CA GLU A 50 11.67 -15.40 1.02
C GLU A 50 12.31 -16.76 1.27
N ASP A 51 11.53 -17.72 1.77
CA ASP A 51 12.04 -19.04 2.15
C ASP A 51 11.04 -20.15 1.77
N ILE A 52 11.56 -21.33 1.43
CA ILE A 52 10.76 -22.48 1.01
C ILE A 52 11.04 -23.65 1.94
N GLN A 53 10.06 -23.91 2.82
CA GLN A 53 10.10 -25.00 3.79
C GLN A 53 9.31 -26.19 3.28
N GLY A 54 10.00 -27.06 2.54
CA GLY A 54 9.40 -28.26 1.95
C GLY A 54 8.33 -27.93 0.91
N LYS A 55 7.05 -27.95 1.32
CA LYS A 55 5.91 -27.59 0.47
C LYS A 55 5.33 -26.21 0.78
N ASN A 56 5.82 -25.54 1.81
CA ASN A 56 5.31 -24.25 2.26
C ASN A 56 6.27 -23.15 1.81
N CYS A 57 5.76 -22.12 1.16
CA CYS A 57 6.51 -20.91 0.82
C CYS A 57 6.24 -19.86 1.91
N LEU A 58 7.26 -19.45 2.63
CA LEU A 58 7.20 -18.33 3.56
C LEU A 58 7.33 -17.04 2.78
N THR A 59 6.41 -16.13 3.04
CA THR A 59 6.25 -14.91 2.26
C THR A 59 6.30 -13.68 3.16
N ASN A 60 6.88 -12.60 2.63
CA ASN A 60 7.01 -11.32 3.32
C ASN A 60 6.40 -10.19 2.49
N PHE A 61 6.06 -9.09 3.16
CA PHE A 61 5.46 -7.93 2.51
C PHE A 61 6.47 -7.24 1.59
N HIS A 62 6.09 -7.07 0.33
CA HIS A 62 6.91 -6.39 -0.69
C HIS A 62 6.34 -5.01 -1.05
N GLY A 63 5.01 -4.87 -1.06
CA GLY A 63 4.37 -3.60 -1.35
C GLY A 63 2.85 -3.63 -1.28
N MET A 64 2.23 -2.47 -1.44
CA MET A 64 0.78 -2.31 -1.49
C MET A 64 0.44 -1.40 -2.67
N ASP A 65 -0.65 -1.71 -3.36
CA ASP A 65 -1.19 -0.90 -4.44
C ASP A 65 -2.71 -0.81 -4.36
N LEU A 66 -3.28 0.22 -4.98
CA LEU A 66 -4.71 0.38 -5.14
C LEU A 66 -5.14 -0.25 -6.48
N THR A 67 -6.35 -0.78 -6.53
CA THR A 67 -6.91 -1.24 -7.80
C THR A 67 -7.11 -0.05 -8.76
N ARG A 68 -6.88 -0.29 -10.05
CA ARG A 68 -6.93 0.76 -11.09
C ARG A 68 -8.31 1.41 -11.17
N ASP A 69 -9.37 0.63 -11.06
CA ASP A 69 -10.76 1.11 -10.99
C ASP A 69 -10.95 2.09 -9.84
N LYS A 70 -10.41 1.80 -8.66
CA LYS A 70 -10.53 2.71 -7.52
C LYS A 70 -9.78 4.01 -7.76
N MET A 71 -8.55 3.94 -8.23
CA MET A 71 -7.75 5.13 -8.53
C MET A 71 -8.39 5.97 -9.64
N CYS A 72 -8.90 5.36 -10.71
CA CYS A 72 -9.63 6.10 -11.75
C CYS A 72 -10.96 6.69 -11.25
N SER A 73 -11.64 6.05 -10.30
CA SER A 73 -12.92 6.53 -9.75
C SER A 73 -12.78 7.75 -8.83
N THR A 74 -11.66 7.90 -8.13
CA THR A 74 -11.42 9.02 -7.22
C THR A 74 -11.06 10.30 -7.96
N VAL A 75 -10.50 10.17 -9.16
CA VAL A 75 -10.12 11.29 -10.03
C VAL A 75 -11.35 11.86 -10.74
N ASN A 76 -11.97 12.85 -10.09
CA ASN A 76 -13.06 13.62 -10.67
C ASN A 76 -12.63 15.02 -11.10
N LYS A 77 -13.38 15.61 -12.06
CA LYS A 77 -13.23 17.02 -12.45
C LYS A 77 -13.63 17.94 -11.29
N TRP A 78 -13.22 19.20 -11.39
CA TRP A 78 -13.63 20.31 -10.50
C TRP A 78 -13.09 20.27 -9.08
N GLN A 79 -12.11 19.42 -8.78
CA GLN A 79 -11.39 19.37 -7.51
C GLN A 79 -9.88 19.44 -7.78
N THR A 80 -9.09 19.87 -6.79
CA THR A 80 -7.63 19.75 -6.86
C THR A 80 -7.21 18.37 -6.38
N MET A 81 -6.31 17.74 -7.12
CA MET A 81 -5.56 16.56 -6.72
C MET A 81 -4.24 17.00 -6.08
N ILE A 82 -3.92 16.45 -4.92
CA ILE A 82 -2.70 16.74 -4.18
C ILE A 82 -1.95 15.43 -3.99
N GLU A 83 -0.78 15.33 -4.63
CA GLU A 83 0.09 14.15 -4.55
C GLU A 83 1.35 14.49 -3.73
N ALA A 84 1.79 13.52 -2.93
CA ALA A 84 3.03 13.55 -2.16
C ALA A 84 3.71 12.18 -2.22
N HIS A 85 5.05 12.17 -2.25
CA HIS A 85 5.84 10.95 -2.18
C HIS A 85 7.04 11.17 -1.26
N VAL A 86 7.44 10.12 -0.53
CA VAL A 86 8.60 10.16 0.36
C VAL A 86 9.32 8.82 0.35
N ASN A 87 10.65 8.88 0.39
CA ASN A 87 11.52 7.75 0.69
C ASN A 87 11.84 7.76 2.18
N VAL A 88 11.42 6.72 2.92
CA VAL A 88 11.67 6.63 4.37
C VAL A 88 12.23 5.26 4.71
N LYS A 89 13.17 5.24 5.64
CA LYS A 89 13.73 4.02 6.21
C LYS A 89 12.96 3.66 7.48
N THR A 90 12.52 2.42 7.61
CA THR A 90 11.99 1.88 8.85
C THR A 90 13.11 1.57 9.84
N THR A 91 12.75 1.37 11.10
CA THR A 91 13.63 0.89 12.19
C THR A 91 14.37 -0.40 11.83
N ASP A 92 13.66 -1.35 11.21
CA ASP A 92 14.19 -2.66 10.78
C ASP A 92 15.18 -2.59 9.60
N GLY A 93 15.33 -1.42 8.98
CA GLY A 93 16.27 -1.20 7.89
C GLY A 93 15.67 -1.27 6.48
N TYR A 94 14.37 -1.51 6.33
CA TYR A 94 13.69 -1.48 5.04
C TYR A 94 13.55 -0.04 4.54
N LEU A 95 13.84 0.17 3.26
CA LEU A 95 13.59 1.44 2.58
C LEU A 95 12.26 1.35 1.83
N LEU A 96 11.30 2.18 2.23
CA LEU A 96 9.97 2.23 1.64
C LEU A 96 9.82 3.50 0.81
N HIS A 97 9.26 3.35 -0.39
CA HIS A 97 8.78 4.47 -1.21
C HIS A 97 7.27 4.57 -1.09
N LEU A 98 6.80 5.63 -0.42
CA LEU A 98 5.39 5.80 -0.11
C LEU A 98 4.79 6.89 -0.99
N PHE A 99 3.59 6.62 -1.51
CA PHE A 99 2.79 7.57 -2.27
C PHE A 99 1.51 7.89 -1.51
N TYR A 100 1.16 9.17 -1.46
CA TYR A 100 -0.10 9.62 -0.92
C TYR A 100 -0.81 10.52 -1.94
N VAL A 101 -2.09 10.26 -2.14
CA VAL A 101 -2.95 11.02 -3.06
C VAL A 101 -4.18 11.49 -2.30
N GLY A 102 -4.35 12.81 -2.22
CA GLY A 102 -5.50 13.45 -1.59
C GLY A 102 -6.32 14.26 -2.59
N PHE A 103 -7.62 14.38 -2.32
CA PHE A 103 -8.55 15.19 -3.11
C PHE A 103 -9.30 16.17 -2.21
N ASN A 104 -9.57 17.36 -2.74
CA ASN A 104 -10.38 18.34 -2.02
C ASN A 104 -11.85 17.94 -1.97
N LYS A 105 -12.38 17.74 -0.75
CA LYS A 105 -13.80 17.47 -0.53
C LYS A 105 -14.66 18.72 -0.71
N LYS A 106 -15.77 18.57 -1.44
CA LYS A 106 -16.81 19.60 -1.52
C LYS A 106 -17.62 19.63 -0.22
N ARG A 107 -17.78 20.82 0.37
CA ARG A 107 -18.66 21.03 1.52
C ARG A 107 -20.12 20.96 1.08
N ASN A 108 -20.99 20.32 1.87
CA ASN A 108 -22.41 20.08 1.53
C ASN A 108 -23.16 21.36 1.15
N ASN A 109 -22.89 22.47 1.84
CA ASN A 109 -23.59 23.75 1.61
C ASN A 109 -22.93 24.60 0.50
N ARG A 110 -21.97 24.08 -0.26
CA ARG A 110 -21.25 24.86 -1.28
C ARG A 110 -21.99 24.85 -2.62
N ILE A 111 -22.50 26.01 -3.02
CA ILE A 111 -23.21 26.20 -4.30
C ILE A 111 -22.26 26.05 -5.50
N ARG A 112 -21.03 26.60 -5.40
CA ARG A 112 -20.02 26.54 -6.47
C ARG A 112 -19.65 25.08 -6.80
N LYS A 113 -19.63 24.75 -8.09
CA LYS A 113 -19.29 23.40 -8.59
C LYS A 113 -17.81 23.04 -8.33
N THR A 114 -16.92 24.03 -8.31
CA THR A 114 -15.45 23.83 -8.20
C THR A 114 -14.92 23.94 -6.76
N THR A 115 -14.01 23.03 -6.40
CA THR A 115 -13.26 22.94 -5.14
C THR A 115 -11.76 22.95 -5.37
N TYR A 116 -11.27 24.08 -5.90
CA TYR A 116 -9.84 24.30 -6.08
C TYR A 116 -9.19 24.88 -4.82
N ALA A 117 -8.04 24.32 -4.44
CA ALA A 117 -7.14 24.90 -3.45
C ALA A 117 -6.19 25.87 -4.13
N GLN A 118 -5.81 26.94 -3.42
CA GLN A 118 -4.76 27.83 -3.89
C GLN A 118 -3.40 27.13 -3.86
N HIS A 119 -2.48 27.56 -4.71
CA HIS A 119 -1.16 26.93 -4.83
C HIS A 119 -0.40 26.87 -3.49
N GLN A 120 -0.46 27.95 -2.70
CA GLN A 120 0.15 28.00 -1.36
C GLN A 120 -0.46 26.97 -0.39
N GLN A 121 -1.78 26.77 -0.44
CA GLN A 121 -2.46 25.76 0.38
C GLN A 121 -2.07 24.34 -0.02
N VAL A 122 -1.93 24.08 -1.32
CA VAL A 122 -1.44 22.78 -1.83
C VAL A 122 -0.05 22.46 -1.29
N HIS A 123 0.87 23.43 -1.28
CA HIS A 123 2.21 23.26 -0.71
C HIS A 123 2.19 23.00 0.79
N GLN A 124 1.37 23.74 1.55
CA GLN A 124 1.23 23.53 2.99
C GLN A 124 0.67 22.14 3.32
N ILE A 125 -0.35 21.69 2.58
CA ILE A 125 -0.93 20.35 2.73
C ILE A 125 0.11 19.28 2.39
N ARG A 126 0.83 19.43 1.26
CA ARG A 126 1.89 18.49 0.86
C ARG A 126 3.00 18.39 1.91
N LYS A 127 3.41 19.53 2.50
CA LYS A 127 4.41 19.54 3.57
C LYS A 127 3.94 18.76 4.79
N LYS A 128 2.69 18.99 5.23
CA LYS A 128 2.11 18.25 6.36
C LYS A 128 1.94 16.75 6.07
N MET A 129 1.53 16.39 4.85
CA MET A 129 1.43 14.99 4.42
C MET A 129 2.78 14.29 4.56
N MET A 130 3.84 14.89 4.02
CA MET A 130 5.19 14.33 4.09
C MET A 130 5.67 14.22 5.54
N GLU A 131 5.41 15.23 6.38
CA GLU A 131 5.76 15.23 7.80
C GLU A 131 5.11 14.07 8.56
N ILE A 132 3.79 13.89 8.44
CA ILE A 132 3.06 12.79 9.10
C ILE A 132 3.59 11.44 8.61
N MET A 133 3.77 11.26 7.30
CA MET A 133 4.30 10.03 6.73
C MET A 133 5.70 9.69 7.26
N THR A 134 6.59 10.69 7.33
CA THR A 134 7.94 10.47 7.86
C THR A 134 7.92 10.08 9.34
N GLN A 135 7.10 10.77 10.14
CA GLN A 135 7.00 10.52 11.57
C GLN A 135 6.48 9.11 11.85
N GLU A 136 5.41 8.69 11.17
CA GLU A 136 4.83 7.37 11.39
C GLU A 136 5.78 6.25 10.99
N VAL A 137 6.50 6.39 9.87
CA VAL A 137 7.36 5.34 9.31
C VAL A 137 8.69 5.21 10.05
N GLN A 138 9.25 6.33 10.52
CA GLN A 138 10.53 6.30 11.24
C GLN A 138 10.43 5.67 12.63
N THR A 139 9.26 5.75 13.28
CA THR A 139 9.08 5.22 14.64
C THR A 139 8.72 3.74 14.69
N ASN A 140 8.41 3.13 13.55
CA ASN A 140 7.71 1.85 13.49
C ASN A 140 8.44 0.83 12.60
N ASP A 141 8.34 -0.42 13.03
CA ASP A 141 8.78 -1.60 12.29
C ASP A 141 7.87 -1.87 11.08
N LEU A 142 8.38 -2.64 10.12
CA LEU A 142 7.59 -3.08 8.95
C LEU A 142 6.32 -3.83 9.39
N LYS A 143 6.40 -4.52 10.53
CA LYS A 143 5.27 -5.23 11.12
C LYS A 143 4.11 -4.32 11.49
N GLU A 144 4.44 -3.24 12.18
CA GLU A 144 3.45 -2.28 12.66
C GLU A 144 2.93 -1.40 11.54
N MET A 145 3.80 -1.06 10.58
CA MET A 145 3.45 -0.34 9.37
C MET A 145 2.31 -1.01 8.60
N VAL A 146 2.44 -2.30 8.27
CA VAL A 146 1.40 -3.01 7.52
C VAL A 146 0.11 -3.10 8.34
N ASN A 147 0.20 -3.30 9.66
CA ASN A 147 -0.99 -3.31 10.52
C ASN A 147 -1.73 -1.96 10.52
N LYS A 148 -1.02 -0.83 10.34
CA LYS A 148 -1.64 0.50 10.16
C LYS A 148 -2.23 0.70 8.76
N LEU A 149 -1.64 0.08 7.73
CA LEU A 149 -2.11 0.13 6.34
C LEU A 149 -3.39 -0.70 6.10
N ILE A 150 -3.61 -1.78 6.85
CA ILE A 150 -4.83 -2.62 6.75
C ILE A 150 -6.11 -1.78 6.97
N PRO A 151 -6.28 -1.06 8.09
CA PRO A 151 -7.42 -0.15 8.29
C PRO A 151 -7.24 1.24 7.67
N ASP A 152 -6.04 1.56 7.17
CA ASP A 152 -5.62 2.87 6.67
C ASP A 152 -5.85 3.98 7.70
N SER A 153 -5.26 3.77 8.88
CA SER A 153 -5.31 4.75 9.96
C SER A 153 -4.59 6.05 9.57
N THR A 154 -3.53 5.93 8.76
CA THR A 154 -2.70 7.04 8.29
C THR A 154 -3.45 7.95 7.32
N GLY A 155 -4.41 7.41 6.56
CA GLY A 155 -5.26 8.18 5.65
C GLY A 155 -6.48 8.85 6.30
N LYS A 156 -6.80 8.54 7.56
CA LYS A 156 -7.99 9.03 8.26
C LYS A 156 -7.72 10.14 9.28
N THR A 157 -6.50 10.23 9.81
CA THR A 157 -6.03 11.29 10.71
C THR A 157 -5.70 12.58 9.96
#